data_AF-A0A2P6P3Q4-F1
#
_entry.id   AF-A0A2P6P3Q4-F1
#
_cell.length_a   1.000
_cell.length_b   1.000
_cell.length_c   1.000
_cell.angle_alpha   90.00
_cell.angle_beta   90.00
_cell.angle_gamma   90.00
#
_symmetry.space_group_name_H-M   'P 1'
#
loop_
_entity.id
_entity.type
_entity.pdbx_description
1 polymer ?
#
loop_
_entity_poly.entity_id
_entity_poly.type
_entity_poly.pdbx_seq_one_letter_code
_entity_poly.pdbx_strand_id
1 'polypeptide(L)'
;MEDVKQWYLHNLLLRLNINMKTLIQGIDNVVKRARRFYAQPLDHISQNDFIEMMILDACFLIELFRKLCFPENKLSCTGSVPLVQETDTGNDPILNMDCMLQYLCHDLSLLENQLPWFVLQCLYNLTAYNSPHPCLTLLVLKFFS
;
A
#
# COMPACT_ATOMS: atom_id res chain seq x y z
N MET A 1 -6.16 -3.95 -12.73
CA MET A 1 -5.50 -3.13 -11.69
C MET A 1 -6.08 -3.42 -10.30
N GLU A 2 -7.39 -3.44 -10.14
CA GLU A 2 -8.02 -3.69 -8.83
C GLU A 2 -7.60 -5.02 -8.18
N ASP A 3 -7.66 -6.12 -8.93
CA ASP A 3 -7.24 -7.44 -8.43
C ASP A 3 -5.77 -7.47 -7.98
N VAL A 4 -4.92 -6.69 -8.65
CA VAL A 4 -3.51 -6.53 -8.29
C VAL A 4 -3.38 -5.81 -6.96
N LYS A 5 -4.11 -4.70 -6.76
CA LYS A 5 -4.11 -3.99 -5.48
C LYS A 5 -4.62 -4.90 -4.36
N GLN A 6 -5.66 -5.69 -4.62
CA GLN A 6 -6.23 -6.63 -3.65
C GLN A 6 -5.22 -7.72 -3.27
N TRP A 7 -4.49 -8.26 -4.25
CA TRP A 7 -3.40 -9.20 -4.00
C TRP A 7 -2.30 -8.58 -3.12
N TYR A 8 -1.91 -7.34 -3.40
CA TYR A 8 -0.91 -6.61 -2.60
C TYR A 8 -1.39 -6.38 -1.16
N LEU A 9 -2.65 -5.96 -0.98
CA LEU A 9 -3.26 -5.78 0.33
C LEU A 9 -3.33 -7.10 1.09
N HIS A 10 -3.80 -8.18 0.45
CA HIS A 10 -3.90 -9.51 1.06
C HIS A 10 -2.53 -9.99 1.56
N ASN A 11 -1.50 -9.90 0.72
CA ASN A 11 -0.14 -10.29 1.08
C ASN A 11 0.44 -9.44 2.22
N LEU A 12 0.18 -8.13 2.22
CA LEU A 12 0.56 -7.23 3.30
C LEU A 12 -0.10 -7.62 4.63
N LEU A 13 -1.42 -7.86 4.62
CA LEU A 13 -2.18 -8.22 5.83
C LEU A 13 -1.72 -9.55 6.41
N LEU A 14 -1.52 -10.57 5.56
CA LEU A 14 -1.00 -11.87 5.98
C LEU A 14 0.39 -11.75 6.59
N ARG A 15 1.31 -11.04 5.93
CA ARG A 15 2.69 -10.91 6.37
C ARG A 15 2.84 -10.12 7.67
N LEU A 16 1.97 -9.15 7.92
CA LEU A 16 1.98 -8.36 9.16
C LEU A 16 1.09 -8.94 10.26
N ASN A 17 0.29 -9.97 9.96
CA ASN A 17 -0.76 -10.49 10.84
C ASN A 17 -1.70 -9.37 11.37
N ILE A 18 -2.05 -8.43 10.48
CA ILE A 18 -2.99 -7.34 10.75
C ILE A 18 -4.31 -7.69 10.06
N ASN A 19 -5.43 -7.34 10.70
CA ASN A 19 -6.75 -7.49 10.09
C ASN A 19 -7.26 -6.18 9.51
N MET A 20 -8.18 -6.27 8.54
CA MET A 20 -8.78 -5.12 7.88
C MET A 20 -9.47 -4.16 8.86
N LYS A 21 -10.08 -4.69 9.93
CA LYS A 21 -10.75 -3.90 10.96
C LYS A 21 -9.79 -2.94 11.67
N THR A 22 -8.56 -3.36 11.94
CA THR A 22 -7.51 -2.51 12.54
C THR A 22 -7.17 -1.33 11.62
N LEU A 23 -7.07 -1.56 10.30
CA LEU A 23 -6.81 -0.49 9.34
C LEU A 23 -7.99 0.50 9.27
N ILE A 24 -9.21 -0.01 9.18
CA ILE A 24 -10.44 0.81 9.17
C ILE A 24 -10.50 1.70 10.41
N GLN A 25 -10.28 1.13 11.60
CA GLN A 25 -10.30 1.89 12.86
C GLN A 25 -9.19 2.93 12.93
N GLY A 26 -7.99 2.60 12.45
CA GLY A 26 -6.84 3.51 12.48
C GLY A 26 -6.99 4.71 11.55
N ILE A 27 -7.74 4.57 10.45
CA ILE A 27 -7.81 5.58 9.39
C ILE A 27 -9.15 6.33 9.31
N ASP A 28 -10.21 5.89 10.01
CA ASP A 28 -11.57 6.45 9.89
C ASP A 28 -11.61 7.99 9.97
N ASN A 29 -10.98 8.58 10.98
CA ASN A 29 -10.93 10.04 11.16
C ASN A 29 -10.14 10.74 10.04
N VAL A 30 -9.10 10.08 9.54
CA VAL A 30 -8.19 10.60 8.51
C VAL A 30 -8.89 10.59 7.15
N VAL A 31 -9.62 9.52 6.83
CA VAL A 31 -10.37 9.39 5.57
C VAL A 31 -11.56 10.37 5.52
N LYS A 32 -12.27 10.59 6.63
CA LYS A 32 -13.32 11.63 6.70
C LYS A 32 -12.81 13.01 6.31
N ARG A 33 -11.57 13.33 6.69
CA ARG A 33 -10.89 14.55 6.25
C ARG A 33 -10.47 14.46 4.78
N ALA A 34 -9.95 13.34 4.33
CA ALA A 34 -9.49 13.11 2.95
C ALA A 34 -10.57 13.38 1.91
N ARG A 35 -11.83 13.02 2.20
CA ARG A 35 -12.95 13.26 1.28
C ARG A 35 -13.09 14.74 0.86
N ARG A 36 -12.68 15.68 1.70
CA ARG A 36 -12.73 17.13 1.43
C ARG A 36 -11.61 17.65 0.53
N PHE A 37 -10.63 16.81 0.18
CA PHE A 37 -9.53 17.19 -0.72
C PHE A 37 -9.88 16.99 -2.20
N TYR A 38 -10.98 16.30 -2.49
CA TYR A 38 -11.45 16.09 -3.86
C TYR A 38 -12.35 17.24 -4.30
N ALA A 39 -12.09 17.76 -5.50
CA ALA A 39 -12.82 18.91 -6.06
C ALA A 39 -14.28 18.56 -6.38
N GLN A 40 -14.54 17.32 -6.79
CA GLN A 40 -15.89 16.82 -7.04
C GLN A 40 -16.47 16.17 -5.79
N PRO A 41 -17.74 16.45 -5.44
CA PRO A 41 -18.42 15.76 -4.35
C PRO A 41 -18.49 14.24 -4.61
N LEU A 42 -18.09 13.46 -3.60
CA LEU A 42 -18.12 11.99 -3.63
C LEU A 42 -19.39 11.44 -2.96
N ASP A 43 -20.53 12.12 -3.11
CA ASP A 43 -21.78 11.80 -2.41
C ASP A 43 -22.38 10.45 -2.85
N HIS A 44 -22.02 9.99 -4.04
CA HIS A 44 -22.41 8.68 -4.58
C HIS A 44 -21.62 7.51 -3.95
N ILE A 45 -20.52 7.79 -3.25
CA ILE A 45 -19.69 6.79 -2.58
C ILE A 45 -20.01 6.80 -1.10
N SER A 46 -20.35 5.66 -0.52
CA SER A 46 -20.58 5.56 0.93
C SER A 46 -19.28 5.83 1.70
N GLN A 47 -19.40 6.19 2.98
CA GLN A 47 -18.21 6.43 3.81
C GLN A 47 -17.36 5.15 3.93
N ASN A 48 -17.98 3.98 3.98
CA ASN A 48 -17.30 2.70 4.11
C ASN A 48 -16.56 2.35 2.83
N ASP A 49 -17.22 2.45 1.67
CA ASP A 49 -16.58 2.17 0.37
C ASP A 49 -15.39 3.11 0.15
N PHE A 50 -15.52 4.38 0.54
CA PHE A 50 -14.42 5.33 0.44
C PHE A 50 -13.25 4.98 1.37
N ILE A 51 -13.52 4.48 2.58
CA ILE A 51 -12.45 3.96 3.47
C ILE A 51 -11.76 2.75 2.84
N GLU A 52 -12.53 1.82 2.27
CA GLU A 52 -11.98 0.63 1.61
C GLU A 52 -11.11 1.00 0.41
N MET A 53 -11.55 1.93 -0.44
CA MET A 53 -10.77 2.47 -1.56
C MET A 53 -9.45 3.09 -1.07
N MET A 54 -9.51 3.95 -0.04
CA MET A 54 -8.31 4.60 0.51
C MET A 54 -7.32 3.57 1.09
N ILE A 55 -7.81 2.55 1.79
CA ILE A 55 -6.96 1.48 2.33
C ILE A 55 -6.31 0.70 1.20
N LEU A 56 -7.10 0.29 0.21
CA LEU A 56 -6.63 -0.52 -0.90
C LEU A 56 -5.52 0.21 -1.69
N ASP A 57 -5.78 1.45 -2.09
CA ASP A 57 -4.85 2.26 -2.87
C ASP A 57 -3.57 2.55 -2.07
N ALA A 58 -3.71 2.97 -0.81
CA ALA A 58 -2.55 3.36 0.00
C ALA A 58 -1.70 2.15 0.38
N CYS A 59 -2.31 1.03 0.79
CA CYS A 59 -1.57 -0.20 1.09
C CYS A 59 -0.88 -0.76 -0.14
N PHE A 60 -1.51 -0.69 -1.32
CA PHE A 60 -0.86 -1.05 -2.57
C PHE A 60 0.41 -0.21 -2.80
N LEU A 61 0.32 1.12 -2.70
CA LEU A 61 1.49 2.00 -2.88
C LEU A 61 2.59 1.76 -1.85
N ILE A 62 2.22 1.66 -0.57
CA ILE A 62 3.18 1.40 0.51
C ILE A 62 3.94 0.10 0.24
N GLU A 63 3.23 -0.95 -0.12
CA GLU A 63 3.82 -2.27 -0.34
C GLU A 63 4.67 -2.31 -1.61
N LEU A 64 4.21 -1.67 -2.69
CA LEU A 64 4.98 -1.47 -3.90
C LEU A 64 6.30 -0.75 -3.63
N PHE A 65 6.27 0.38 -2.92
CA PHE A 65 7.48 1.14 -2.62
C PHE A 65 8.45 0.35 -1.74
N ARG A 66 7.94 -0.43 -0.78
CA ARG A 66 8.76 -1.32 0.06
C ARG A 66 9.43 -2.41 -0.78
N LYS A 67 8.69 -3.10 -1.65
CA LYS A 67 9.23 -4.15 -2.53
C LYS A 67 10.33 -3.65 -3.45
N LEU A 68 10.14 -2.47 -4.07
CA LEU A 68 11.09 -1.92 -5.05
C LEU A 68 12.32 -1.28 -4.41
N CYS A 69 12.16 -0.64 -3.24
CA CYS A 69 13.27 0.04 -2.58
C CYS A 69 14.08 -0.88 -1.63
N PHE A 70 13.54 -2.05 -1.27
CA PHE A 70 14.14 -3.03 -0.37
C PHE A 70 14.03 -4.46 -0.91
N PRO A 71 14.66 -4.77 -2.05
CA PRO A 71 14.65 -6.11 -2.63
C PRO A 71 15.39 -7.15 -1.74
N GLU A 72 16.24 -6.71 -0.80
CA GLU A 72 17.08 -7.59 0.03
C GLU A 72 16.40 -8.18 1.28
N ASN A 73 15.09 -7.99 1.48
CA ASN A 73 14.39 -8.65 2.59
C ASN A 73 14.21 -10.14 2.33
N LYS A 74 15.26 -10.92 2.61
CA LYS A 74 15.11 -12.18 3.34
C LYS A 74 14.43 -11.87 4.68
N LEU A 75 13.10 -11.74 4.67
CA LEU A 75 12.31 -11.61 5.90
C LEU A 75 12.15 -12.99 6.53
N SER A 76 13.27 -13.58 6.94
CA SER A 76 13.33 -14.77 7.79
C SER A 76 13.87 -14.35 9.14
N CYS A 77 13.06 -13.68 9.97
CA CYS A 77 13.38 -13.44 11.39
C CYS A 77 12.12 -13.26 12.25
N THR A 78 11.42 -14.36 12.56
CA THR A 78 11.09 -14.74 13.95
C THR A 78 10.89 -16.24 13.98
N GLY A 79 11.61 -16.95 14.85
CA GLY A 79 11.59 -18.40 14.94
C GLY A 79 10.19 -18.97 15.20
N SER A 80 10.00 -20.18 14.67
CA SER A 80 8.85 -21.09 14.79
C SER A 80 7.91 -21.08 13.58
N VAL A 81 8.05 -22.17 12.81
CA VAL A 81 7.28 -22.64 11.65
C VAL A 81 7.58 -21.92 10.31
N PRO A 82 8.22 -22.60 9.33
CA PRO A 82 8.29 -22.11 7.95
C PRO A 82 6.93 -22.34 7.28
N LEU A 83 6.01 -21.39 7.48
CA LEU A 83 4.83 -21.15 6.65
C LEU A 83 4.99 -19.69 6.21
N VAL A 84 5.77 -19.35 5.19
CA VAL A 84 5.59 -19.76 3.80
C VAL A 84 6.99 -19.85 3.17
N GLN A 85 7.15 -20.77 2.22
CA GLN A 85 8.30 -20.86 1.34
C GLN A 85 8.61 -19.50 0.69
N GLU A 86 9.68 -19.46 -0.08
CA GLU A 86 10.05 -18.44 -1.06
C GLU A 86 8.88 -18.03 -2.00
N THR A 87 7.83 -17.41 -1.49
CA THR A 87 6.59 -17.12 -2.21
C THR A 87 6.43 -15.61 -2.27
N ASP A 88 6.79 -15.04 -3.43
CA ASP A 88 5.81 -14.43 -4.35
C ASP A 88 6.47 -13.52 -5.39
N THR A 89 7.80 -13.37 -5.40
CA THR A 89 8.47 -12.62 -6.48
C THR A 89 8.21 -13.25 -7.85
N GLY A 90 8.07 -14.59 -7.92
CA GLY A 90 7.75 -15.31 -9.16
C GLY A 90 6.32 -15.12 -9.69
N ASN A 91 5.38 -14.63 -8.86
CA ASN A 91 3.98 -14.40 -9.25
C ASN A 91 3.50 -12.96 -9.01
N ASP A 92 4.38 -12.04 -8.58
CA ASP A 92 4.04 -10.62 -8.43
C ASP A 92 3.56 -10.04 -9.77
N PRO A 93 2.29 -9.62 -9.87
CA PRO A 93 1.70 -9.21 -11.14
C PRO A 93 2.27 -7.90 -11.69
N ILE A 94 2.93 -7.09 -10.86
CA ILE A 94 3.60 -5.84 -11.31
C ILE A 94 5.02 -6.14 -11.76
N LEU A 95 5.77 -6.97 -11.02
CA LEU A 95 7.17 -7.25 -11.32
C LEU A 95 7.35 -8.26 -12.47
N ASN A 96 6.37 -9.13 -12.71
CA ASN A 96 6.43 -10.16 -13.76
C ASN A 96 5.77 -9.76 -15.07
N MET A 97 5.18 -8.56 -15.16
CA MET A 97 4.55 -8.07 -16.37
C MET A 97 5.39 -6.96 -17.00
N ASP A 98 5.83 -7.19 -18.24
CA ASP A 98 6.62 -6.22 -18.99
C ASP A 98 5.93 -4.86 -19.07
N CYS A 99 6.72 -3.80 -18.89
CA CYS A 99 6.29 -2.39 -18.92
C CYS A 99 5.25 -1.98 -17.86
N MET A 100 4.69 -2.89 -17.04
CA MET A 100 3.66 -2.56 -16.06
C MET A 100 4.16 -1.54 -15.03
N LEU A 101 5.40 -1.68 -14.56
CA LEU A 101 6.00 -0.69 -13.67
C LEU A 101 6.07 0.70 -14.31
N GLN A 102 6.40 0.79 -15.61
CA GLN A 102 6.50 2.07 -16.32
C GLN A 102 5.12 2.74 -16.46
N TYR A 103 4.09 1.96 -16.82
CA TYR A 103 2.71 2.45 -16.84
C TYR A 103 2.27 2.95 -15.47
N LEU A 104 2.63 2.22 -14.41
CA LEU A 104 2.30 2.62 -13.06
C LEU A 104 3.03 3.90 -12.63
N CYS A 105 4.32 4.02 -12.92
CA CYS A 105 5.07 5.26 -12.66
C CYS A 105 4.44 6.45 -13.38
N HIS A 106 3.99 6.27 -14.63
CA HIS A 106 3.29 7.31 -15.38
C HIS A 106 1.98 7.70 -14.70
N ASP A 107 1.13 6.72 -14.37
CA ASP A 107 -0.15 6.93 -13.69
C ASP A 107 0.02 7.63 -12.33
N LEU A 108 1.01 7.22 -11.54
CA LEU A 108 1.32 7.85 -10.25
C LEU A 108 1.93 9.25 -10.38
N SER A 109 2.50 9.59 -11.54
CA SER A 109 2.97 10.95 -11.82
C SER A 109 1.84 11.90 -12.20
N LEU A 110 0.66 11.38 -12.57
CA LEU A 110 -0.53 12.20 -12.79
C LEU A 110 -1.08 12.68 -11.45
N LEU A 111 -1.25 14.00 -11.31
CA LEU A 111 -1.75 14.63 -10.08
C LEU A 111 -3.24 14.39 -9.83
N GLU A 112 -3.97 13.89 -10.82
CA GLU A 112 -5.42 13.68 -10.74
C GLU A 112 -5.75 12.53 -9.79
N ASN A 113 -6.72 12.75 -8.90
CA ASN A 113 -7.27 11.75 -7.97
C ASN A 113 -6.26 11.08 -7.02
N GLN A 114 -5.10 11.70 -6.80
CA GLN A 114 -4.08 11.19 -5.90
C GLN A 114 -4.56 11.14 -4.44
N LEU A 115 -4.03 10.17 -3.70
CA LEU A 115 -4.27 10.03 -2.27
C LEU A 115 -3.65 11.21 -1.51
N PRO A 116 -4.38 11.85 -0.58
CA PRO A 116 -3.78 12.83 0.30
C PRO A 116 -2.64 12.21 1.12
N TRP A 117 -1.46 12.86 1.14
CA TRP A 117 -0.25 12.33 1.79
C TRP A 117 -0.46 11.82 3.21
N PHE A 118 -1.29 12.49 4.00
CA PHE A 118 -1.56 12.12 5.38
C PHE A 118 -2.30 10.78 5.53
N VAL A 119 -3.06 10.35 4.51
CA VAL A 119 -3.69 9.01 4.45
C VAL A 119 -2.60 7.97 4.30
N LEU A 120 -1.70 8.18 3.32
CA LEU A 120 -0.57 7.30 3.05
C LEU A 120 0.36 7.20 4.25
N GLN A 121 0.68 8.33 4.91
CA GLN A 121 1.51 8.35 6.11
C GLN A 121 0.85 7.62 7.30
N CYS A 122 -0.47 7.77 7.47
CA CYS A 122 -1.20 7.09 8.53
C CYS A 122 -1.13 5.56 8.35
N LEU A 123 -1.45 5.06 7.14
CA LEU A 123 -1.37 3.64 6.85
C LEU A 123 0.06 3.11 6.84
N TYR A 124 1.04 3.92 6.45
CA TYR A 124 2.45 3.56 6.53
C TYR A 124 2.85 3.23 7.98
N ASN A 125 2.43 4.07 8.92
CA ASN A 125 2.72 3.89 10.33
C ASN A 125 1.94 2.69 10.91
N LEU A 126 0.68 2.50 10.53
CA LEU A 126 -0.13 1.35 10.97
C LEU A 126 0.40 0.02 10.44
N THR A 127 1.13 0.05 9.32
CA THR A 127 1.71 -1.14 8.67
C THR A 127 3.23 -1.18 8.80
N ALA A 128 3.81 -0.40 9.71
CA ALA A 128 5.25 -0.41 9.96
C ALA A 128 5.66 -1.70 10.69
N TYR A 129 6.83 -2.25 10.35
CA TYR A 129 7.36 -3.41 11.09
C TYR A 129 8.17 -2.96 12.31
N ASN A 130 8.44 -3.92 13.20
CA ASN A 130 9.24 -3.70 14.41
C ASN A 130 10.76 -3.47 14.15
N SER A 131 11.20 -3.51 12.89
CA SER A 131 12.58 -3.23 12.46
C SER A 131 12.78 -1.78 11.97
N PRO A 132 14.03 -1.33 11.80
CA PRO A 132 14.31 -0.07 11.11
C PRO A 132 13.89 -0.18 9.64
N HIS A 133 13.04 0.73 9.17
CA HIS A 133 12.74 0.92 7.75
C HIS A 133 12.92 2.41 7.45
N PRO A 134 13.17 2.78 6.19
CA PRO A 134 13.14 4.19 5.81
C PRO A 134 11.84 4.87 6.17
N CYS A 135 11.86 6.19 6.23
CA CYS A 135 10.62 6.94 6.18
C CYS A 135 9.94 6.78 4.81
N LEU A 136 8.62 6.93 4.77
CA LEU A 136 7.80 6.88 3.56
C LEU A 136 8.34 7.81 2.46
N THR A 137 8.76 9.02 2.81
CA THR A 137 9.35 9.99 1.87
C THR A 137 10.56 9.42 1.14
N LEU A 138 11.45 8.71 1.83
CA LEU A 138 12.62 8.12 1.19
C LEU A 138 12.23 6.99 0.23
N LEU A 139 11.20 6.20 0.58
CA LEU A 139 10.68 5.16 -0.32
C LEU A 139 10.10 5.74 -1.61
N VAL A 140 9.29 6.80 -1.48
CA VAL A 140 8.69 7.48 -2.64
C VAL A 140 9.76 8.13 -3.51
N LEU A 141 10.74 8.82 -2.91
CA LEU A 141 11.82 9.45 -3.67
C LEU A 141 12.65 8.44 -4.45
N LYS A 142 12.96 7.28 -3.86
CA LYS A 142 13.68 6.21 -4.54
C LYS A 142 12.88 5.56 -5.66
N PHE A 143 11.55 5.54 -5.56
CA PHE A 143 10.69 4.99 -6.60
C PHE A 143 10.66 5.88 -7.85
N PHE A 144 10.71 7.21 -7.68
CA PHE A 144 10.66 8.18 -8.78
C PHE A 144 12.03 8.72 -9.24
N SER A 145 13.13 8.28 -8.62
CA SER A 145 14.50 8.65 -9.00
C SER A 145 15.03 7.78 -10.12
#